data_AF-A0A961W3L0-F1
#
_entry.id   AF-A0A961W3L0-F1
#
_cell.length_a   1.000
_cell.length_b   1.000
_cell.length_c   1.000
_cell.angle_alpha   90.00
_cell.angle_beta   90.00
_cell.angle_gamma   90.00
#
_symmetry.space_group_name_H-M   'P 1'
#
loop_
_entity.id
_entity.type
_entity.pdbx_description
1 polymer ?
#
loop_
_entity_poly.entity_id
_entity_poly.type
_entity_poly.pdbx_seq_one_letter_code
_entity_poly.pdbx_strand_id
1 'polypeptide(L)'
;MQKTIYPPRAGARKRPPRVHKKRLKPIQSAAQPKPHRYLRLYLEQEGLCFYCRQPMELPNDGNFAGRLPGNRITKEHLFAATSDRRYRKYVVAACHSCNQERGSDYHWREFMIRKIEQYWTPR
;
A
#
# COMPACT_ATOMS: atom_id res chain seq x y z
N MET A 1 58.84 15.54 67.37
CA MET A 1 59.46 15.17 66.08
C MET A 1 59.09 13.74 65.74
N GLN A 2 58.18 13.52 64.80
CA GLN A 2 57.88 12.18 64.24
C GLN A 2 57.72 12.34 62.73
N LYS A 3 58.56 11.65 61.96
CA LYS A 3 58.57 11.64 60.50
C LYS A 3 57.76 10.43 60.03
N THR A 4 56.66 10.66 59.33
CA THR A 4 55.94 9.60 58.59
C THR A 4 56.39 9.61 57.13
N ILE A 5 56.96 8.47 56.72
CA ILE A 5 57.47 8.17 55.39
C ILE A 5 56.29 7.65 54.54
N TYR A 6 55.99 8.30 53.42
CA TYR A 6 55.00 7.79 52.45
C TYR A 6 55.68 6.81 51.46
N PRO A 7 55.03 5.68 51.09
CA PRO A 7 55.52 4.80 50.04
C PRO A 7 55.20 5.35 48.62
N PRO A 8 55.99 5.00 47.60
CA PRO A 8 55.77 5.48 46.23
C PRO A 8 54.57 4.78 45.57
N ARG A 9 53.81 5.54 44.77
CA ARG A 9 52.67 5.04 43.99
C ARG A 9 53.12 4.09 42.87
N ALA A 10 52.54 2.91 42.83
CA ALA A 10 52.74 1.91 41.78
C ALA A 10 52.32 2.45 40.39
N GLY A 11 53.16 2.16 39.39
CA GLY A 11 53.04 2.66 38.02
C GLY A 11 51.77 2.22 37.28
N ALA A 12 51.27 3.12 36.42
CA ALA A 12 50.08 2.91 35.62
C ALA A 12 50.32 1.88 34.50
N ARG A 13 49.54 0.78 34.50
CA ARG A 13 49.50 -0.18 33.39
C ARG A 13 48.76 0.44 32.20
N LYS A 14 49.43 0.57 31.04
CA LYS A 14 48.79 1.01 29.79
C LYS A 14 47.82 -0.07 29.29
N ARG A 15 46.57 0.31 29.01
CA ARG A 15 45.57 -0.58 28.41
C ARG A 15 45.88 -0.82 26.92
N PRO A 16 45.68 -2.04 26.39
CA PRO A 16 45.88 -2.31 24.97
C PRO A 16 44.79 -1.64 24.10
N PRO A 17 45.10 -1.31 22.84
CA PRO A 17 44.15 -0.66 21.94
C PRO A 17 43.00 -1.59 21.54
N ARG A 18 41.78 -1.03 21.47
CA ARG A 18 40.57 -1.73 21.00
C ARG A 18 40.65 -1.96 19.49
N VAL A 19 40.69 -3.22 19.07
CA VAL A 19 40.52 -3.60 17.66
C VAL A 19 39.03 -3.53 17.30
N HIS A 20 38.65 -2.54 16.49
CA HIS A 20 37.29 -2.46 15.94
C HIS A 20 37.11 -3.51 14.83
N LYS A 21 36.44 -4.62 15.15
CA LYS A 21 35.97 -5.59 14.13
C LYS A 21 34.89 -4.91 13.30
N LYS A 22 35.16 -4.65 12.01
CA LYS A 22 34.16 -4.17 11.05
C LYS A 22 33.05 -5.23 10.92
N ARG A 23 31.88 -4.93 11.47
CA ARG A 23 30.69 -5.78 11.38
C ARG A 23 30.21 -5.74 9.92
N LEU A 24 30.30 -6.85 9.20
CA LEU A 24 29.73 -6.98 7.85
C LEU A 24 28.22 -6.70 7.93
N LYS A 25 27.72 -5.83 7.06
CA LYS A 25 26.29 -5.53 6.97
C LYS A 25 25.59 -6.76 6.37
N PRO A 26 24.47 -7.24 6.93
CA PRO A 26 23.73 -8.35 6.35
C PRO A 26 23.28 -7.98 4.93
N ILE A 27 23.50 -8.91 3.99
CA ILE A 27 23.00 -8.84 2.62
C ILE A 27 21.48 -8.69 2.73
N GLN A 28 20.96 -7.56 2.24
CA GLN A 28 19.52 -7.32 2.20
C GLN A 28 18.90 -8.34 1.26
N SER A 29 18.20 -9.34 1.79
CA SER A 29 17.38 -10.25 0.97
C SER A 29 16.41 -9.40 0.17
N ALA A 30 16.39 -9.55 -1.15
CA ALA A 30 15.47 -8.86 -2.04
C ALA A 30 14.06 -8.94 -1.44
N ALA A 31 13.47 -7.78 -1.12
CA ALA A 31 12.13 -7.72 -0.57
C ALA A 31 11.19 -8.40 -1.55
N GLN A 32 10.48 -9.44 -1.10
CA GLN A 32 9.46 -10.10 -1.91
C GLN A 32 8.49 -9.03 -2.43
N PRO A 33 8.13 -9.06 -3.73
CA PRO A 33 7.21 -8.07 -4.29
C PRO A 33 5.91 -8.14 -3.50
N LYS A 34 5.50 -7.00 -2.92
CA LYS A 34 4.24 -6.92 -2.19
C LYS A 34 3.12 -7.29 -3.17
N PRO A 35 2.19 -8.18 -2.80
CA PRO A 35 1.11 -8.57 -3.68
C PRO A 35 0.35 -7.33 -4.15
N HIS A 36 0.15 -7.24 -5.46
CA HIS A 36 -0.44 -6.07 -6.08
C HIS A 36 -1.80 -5.77 -5.44
N ARG A 37 -2.00 -4.54 -4.95
CA ARG A 37 -3.09 -4.19 -4.00
C ARG A 37 -4.50 -4.45 -4.52
N TYR A 38 -4.64 -4.64 -5.83
CA TYR A 38 -5.90 -4.88 -6.55
C TYR A 38 -6.08 -6.32 -7.04
N LEU A 39 -5.02 -7.13 -7.00
CA LEU A 39 -4.99 -8.44 -7.68
C LEU A 39 -6.12 -9.36 -7.22
N ARG A 40 -6.37 -9.41 -5.90
CA ARG A 40 -7.47 -10.21 -5.35
C ARG A 40 -8.83 -9.83 -5.94
N LEU A 41 -9.19 -8.55 -5.87
CA LEU A 41 -10.48 -8.06 -6.39
C LEU A 41 -10.58 -8.21 -7.91
N TYR A 42 -9.47 -8.02 -8.62
CA TYR A 42 -9.39 -8.25 -10.06
C TYR A 42 -9.74 -9.70 -10.39
N LEU A 43 -9.11 -10.66 -9.72
CA LEU A 43 -9.36 -12.09 -9.95
C LEU A 43 -10.77 -12.52 -9.52
N GLU A 44 -11.24 -12.08 -8.35
CA GLU A 44 -12.59 -12.36 -7.85
C GLU A 44 -13.70 -11.82 -8.76
N GLN A 45 -13.41 -10.79 -9.56
CA GLN A 45 -14.33 -10.19 -10.52
C GLN A 45 -14.00 -10.51 -11.99
N GLU A 46 -13.15 -11.51 -12.24
CA GLU A 46 -12.77 -11.95 -13.59
C GLU A 46 -12.17 -10.81 -14.45
N GLY A 47 -11.55 -9.82 -13.80
CA GLY A 47 -10.99 -8.64 -14.45
C GLY A 47 -12.03 -7.63 -14.93
N LEU A 48 -13.31 -7.80 -14.59
CA LEU A 48 -14.42 -6.96 -15.05
C LEU A 48 -14.83 -5.90 -14.02
N CYS A 49 -15.12 -4.69 -14.50
CA CYS A 49 -15.63 -3.61 -13.66
C CYS A 49 -16.97 -3.98 -13.03
N PHE A 50 -17.12 -3.70 -11.73
CA PHE A 50 -18.34 -3.99 -10.98
C PHE A 50 -19.61 -3.35 -11.57
N TYR A 51 -19.51 -2.14 -12.13
CA TYR A 51 -20.66 -1.41 -12.65
C TYR A 51 -20.90 -1.65 -14.14
N CYS A 52 -19.89 -1.42 -14.97
CA CYS A 52 -20.04 -1.43 -16.42
C CYS A 52 -19.72 -2.78 -17.09
N ARG A 53 -19.21 -3.75 -16.32
CA ARG A 53 -18.79 -5.07 -16.78
C ARG A 53 -17.74 -5.07 -17.91
N GLN A 54 -17.10 -3.93 -18.18
CA GLN A 54 -16.00 -3.82 -19.13
C GLN A 54 -14.68 -4.33 -18.51
N PRO A 55 -13.75 -4.87 -19.32
CA PRO A 55 -12.42 -5.27 -18.87
C PRO A 55 -11.65 -4.12 -18.22
N MET A 56 -10.94 -4.42 -17.15
CA MET A 56 -10.08 -3.46 -16.43
C MET A 56 -8.60 -3.74 -16.67
N GLU A 57 -7.78 -2.71 -16.47
CA GLU A 57 -6.32 -2.83 -16.51
C GLU A 57 -5.71 -2.76 -15.10
N LEU A 58 -4.88 -3.74 -14.77
CA LEU A 58 -4.03 -3.69 -13.57
C LEU A 58 -2.93 -2.63 -13.78
N PRO A 59 -2.63 -1.79 -12.77
CA PRO A 59 -1.48 -0.91 -12.87
C PRO A 59 -0.18 -1.68 -13.07
N ASN A 60 0.57 -1.30 -14.09
CA ASN A 60 2.00 -1.60 -14.13
C ASN A 60 2.69 -0.83 -13.00
N ASP A 61 3.73 -1.42 -12.40
CA ASP A 61 4.48 -0.87 -11.26
C ASP A 61 5.23 0.45 -11.57
N GLY A 62 5.03 1.03 -12.75
CA GLY A 62 5.54 2.35 -13.12
C GLY A 62 4.75 3.48 -12.46
N ASN A 63 5.47 4.49 -11.97
CA ASN A 63 4.88 5.78 -11.62
C ASN A 63 4.21 6.37 -12.87
N PHE A 64 2.89 6.36 -12.93
CA PHE A 64 2.15 7.03 -13.99
C PHE A 64 2.23 8.55 -13.76
N ALA A 65 3.11 9.22 -14.51
CA ALA A 65 3.13 10.67 -14.64
C ALA A 65 2.08 11.09 -15.68
N GLY A 66 0.79 11.05 -15.34
CA GLY A 66 -0.29 11.41 -16.26
C GLY A 66 -1.69 11.09 -15.77
N ARG A 67 -2.70 11.44 -16.59
CA ARG A 67 -4.10 11.09 -16.33
C ARG A 67 -4.25 9.56 -16.37
N LEU A 68 -4.92 9.01 -15.36
CA LEU A 68 -5.16 7.57 -15.29
C LEU A 68 -6.09 7.13 -16.44
N PRO A 69 -5.81 6.00 -17.13
CA PRO A 69 -6.70 5.50 -18.16
C PRO A 69 -8.06 5.13 -17.56
N GLY A 70 -9.13 5.34 -18.33
CA GLY A 70 -10.51 5.19 -17.83
C GLY A 70 -10.86 3.76 -17.40
N ASN A 71 -10.26 2.76 -18.03
CA ASN A 71 -10.43 1.33 -17.70
C ASN A 71 -9.48 0.84 -16.59
N ARG A 72 -8.60 1.69 -16.04
CA ARG A 72 -7.72 1.31 -14.94
C ARG A 72 -8.52 0.88 -13.72
N ILE A 73 -8.12 -0.22 -13.09
CA ILE A 73 -8.74 -0.68 -11.84
C ILE A 73 -8.51 0.32 -10.69
N THR A 74 -9.57 0.62 -9.96
CA THR A 74 -9.56 1.32 -8.69
C THR A 74 -10.28 0.50 -7.62
N LYS A 75 -10.09 0.88 -6.34
CA LYS A 75 -10.80 0.31 -5.21
C LYS A 75 -11.97 1.21 -4.91
N GLU A 76 -13.15 0.63 -4.93
CA GLU A 76 -14.39 1.34 -4.71
C GLU A 76 -15.02 0.87 -3.41
N HIS A 77 -15.35 1.81 -2.52
CA HIS A 77 -16.16 1.48 -1.34
C HIS A 77 -17.62 1.66 -1.71
N LEU A 78 -18.41 0.59 -1.58
CA LEU A 78 -19.85 0.65 -1.89
C LEU A 78 -20.59 1.59 -0.93
N PHE A 79 -20.08 1.73 0.29
CA PHE A 79 -20.60 2.67 1.28
C PHE A 79 -19.52 3.72 1.57
N ALA A 80 -19.93 4.98 1.74
CA ALA A 80 -19.01 6.08 1.99
C ALA A 80 -18.10 5.78 3.19
N ALA A 81 -16.83 6.18 3.13
CA ALA A 81 -15.85 5.89 4.18
C ALA A 81 -16.20 6.49 5.55
N THR A 82 -17.15 7.44 5.59
CA THR A 82 -17.73 8.05 6.79
C THR A 82 -18.81 7.18 7.45
N SER A 83 -19.41 6.24 6.70
CA SER A 83 -20.22 5.17 7.28
C SER A 83 -19.29 4.24 8.05
N ASP A 84 -19.67 3.91 9.29
CA ASP A 84 -19.04 2.99 10.26
C ASP A 84 -17.83 2.15 9.75
N ARG A 85 -16.77 2.01 10.56
CA ARG A 85 -15.58 1.17 10.26
C ARG A 85 -15.94 -0.23 9.76
N ARG A 86 -17.09 -0.77 10.15
CA ARG A 86 -17.64 -2.05 9.65
C ARG A 86 -17.86 -2.10 8.14
N TYR A 87 -18.03 -0.96 7.47
CA TYR A 87 -18.28 -0.89 6.03
C TYR A 87 -17.01 -0.88 5.16
N ARG A 88 -15.82 -0.76 5.77
CA ARG A 88 -14.52 -0.84 5.08
C ARG A 88 -14.26 -2.18 4.38
N LYS A 89 -15.07 -3.21 4.67
CA LYS A 89 -15.01 -4.52 4.01
C LYS A 89 -15.78 -4.59 2.70
N TYR A 90 -16.72 -3.68 2.45
CA TYR A 90 -17.53 -3.66 1.23
C TYR A 90 -16.80 -2.89 0.14
N VAL A 91 -15.71 -3.48 -0.32
CA VAL A 91 -14.85 -2.93 -1.36
C VAL A 91 -14.94 -3.80 -2.60
N VAL A 92 -15.09 -3.16 -3.76
CA VAL A 92 -15.10 -3.81 -5.07
C VAL A 92 -14.05 -3.19 -5.98
N ALA A 93 -13.72 -3.89 -7.06
CA ALA A 93 -12.96 -3.32 -8.17
C ALA A 93 -13.91 -2.63 -9.15
N ALA A 94 -13.63 -1.37 -9.44
CA ALA A 94 -14.30 -0.60 -10.48
C ALA A 94 -13.26 0.02 -11.42
N CYS A 95 -13.64 0.30 -12.66
CA CYS A 95 -12.78 1.10 -13.53
C CYS A 95 -12.77 2.57 -13.06
N HIS A 96 -11.67 3.25 -13.34
CA HIS A 96 -11.46 4.64 -12.94
C HIS A 96 -12.58 5.56 -13.43
N SER A 97 -13.09 5.36 -14.65
CA SER A 97 -14.19 6.17 -15.19
C SER A 97 -15.49 6.01 -14.40
N CYS A 98 -15.92 4.78 -14.09
CA CYS A 98 -17.13 4.54 -13.31
C CYS A 98 -17.00 5.02 -11.86
N ASN A 99 -15.82 4.83 -11.26
CA ASN A 99 -15.55 5.32 -9.91
C ASN A 99 -15.64 6.86 -9.85
N GLN A 100 -15.00 7.56 -10.80
CA GLN A 100 -15.07 9.02 -10.90
C GLN A 100 -16.49 9.52 -11.18
N GLU A 101 -17.22 8.84 -12.07
CA GLU A 101 -18.60 9.21 -12.42
C GLU A 101 -19.58 9.01 -11.27
N ARG A 102 -19.43 7.95 -10.45
CA ARG A 102 -20.26 7.76 -9.27
C ARG A 102 -20.00 8.85 -8.23
N GLY A 103 -18.73 9.18 -8.00
CA GLY A 103 -18.32 10.09 -6.93
C GLY A 103 -18.67 9.56 -5.54
N SER A 104 -18.71 10.45 -4.55
CA SER A 104 -19.00 10.11 -3.15
C SER A 104 -20.49 10.03 -2.83
N ASP A 105 -21.32 10.81 -3.53
CA ASP A 105 -22.65 11.16 -3.06
C ASP A 105 -23.75 10.28 -3.66
N TYR A 106 -23.44 9.53 -4.72
CA TYR A 106 -24.42 8.72 -5.43
C TYR A 106 -24.48 7.29 -4.86
N HIS A 107 -25.65 6.82 -4.45
CA HIS A 107 -25.79 5.49 -3.84
C HIS A 107 -25.43 4.37 -4.84
N TRP A 108 -24.59 3.42 -4.43
CA TRP A 108 -23.99 2.44 -5.35
C TRP A 108 -25.01 1.58 -6.12
N ARG A 109 -26.15 1.24 -5.50
CA ARG A 109 -27.20 0.42 -6.13
C ARG A 109 -27.87 1.15 -7.28
N GLU A 110 -28.23 2.41 -7.06
CA GLU A 110 -28.85 3.25 -8.07
C GLU A 110 -27.88 3.43 -9.26
N PHE A 111 -26.58 3.59 -8.96
CA PHE A 111 -25.58 3.78 -10.01
C PHE A 111 -25.43 2.52 -10.85
N MET A 112 -25.44 1.36 -10.20
CA MET A 112 -25.41 0.08 -10.89
C MET A 112 -26.62 -0.10 -11.80
N ILE A 113 -27.84 0.20 -11.33
CA ILE A 113 -29.06 0.10 -12.14
C ILE A 113 -28.94 1.00 -13.38
N ARG A 114 -28.57 2.27 -13.19
CA ARG A 114 -28.34 3.21 -14.30
C ARG A 114 -27.31 2.71 -15.30
N LYS A 115 -26.22 2.09 -14.84
CA LYS A 115 -25.22 1.49 -15.75
C LYS A 115 -25.79 0.30 -16.51
N ILE A 116 -26.50 -0.60 -15.85
CA ILE A 116 -27.14 -1.75 -16.50
C ILE A 116 -28.08 -1.25 -17.61
N GLU A 117 -28.93 -0.26 -17.33
CA GLU A 117 -29.83 0.32 -18.33
C GLU A 117 -29.10 0.91 -19.55
N GLN A 118 -27.96 1.59 -19.32
CA GLN A 118 -27.12 2.12 -20.40
C GLN A 118 -26.48 1.03 -21.28
N TYR A 119 -26.22 -0.15 -20.73
CA TYR A 119 -25.65 -1.28 -21.49
C TYR A 119 -26.71 -2.16 -22.14
N TRP A 120 -27.90 -2.25 -21.55
CA TRP A 120 -29.01 -3.08 -22.03
C TRP A 120 -29.96 -2.37 -22.99
N THR A 121 -29.79 -1.06 -23.23
CA THR A 121 -30.46 -0.40 -24.35
C THR A 121 -29.73 -0.76 -25.65
N PRO A 122 -30.38 -1.48 -26.59
CA PRO A 122 -29.79 -1.70 -27.90
C PRO A 122 -29.60 -0.34 -28.58
N ARG A 123 -28.40 -0.10 -29.11
CA ARG A 123 -28.15 1.04 -30.01
C ARG A 123 -28.74 0.77 -31.38
#